data_AF-A0A961MMK1-F1
#
_entry.id   AF-A0A961MMK1-F1
#
_cell.length_a   1.000
_cell.length_b   1.000
_cell.length_c   1.000
_cell.angle_alpha   90.00
_cell.angle_beta   90.00
_cell.angle_gamma   90.00
#
_symmetry.space_group_name_H-M   'P 1'
#
loop_
_entity.id
_entity.type
_entity.pdbx_description
1 polymer ?
#
loop_
_entity_poly.entity_id
_entity_poly.type
_entity_poly.pdbx_seq_one_letter_code
_entity_poly.pdbx_strand_id
1 'polypeptide(L)'
;MRLTSFTDYGLRALMRIASDPSRGYSTAELAEEFALSRHHLTKIVQRLAQGGIVTTRRGGGGGAILARPADQIRLGTVVRLLEDGQALVECFAQDGGA
;
A
#
# COMPACT_ATOMS: atom_id res chain seq x y z
N MET A 1 -11.49 12.83 8.67
CA MET A 1 -10.66 11.62 8.49
C MET A 1 -9.34 12.04 7.89
N ARG A 2 -8.24 11.88 8.61
CA ARG A 2 -6.89 12.22 8.14
C ARG A 2 -6.09 10.93 8.07
N LEU A 3 -5.84 10.45 6.85
CA LEU A 3 -4.99 9.28 6.64
C LEU A 3 -3.52 9.68 6.72
N THR A 4 -2.67 8.73 7.11
CA THR A 4 -1.24 8.93 7.03
C THR A 4 -0.76 9.01 5.58
N SER A 5 0.39 9.66 5.37
CA SER A 5 1.09 9.59 4.08
C SER A 5 1.41 8.14 3.71
N PHE A 6 1.65 7.27 4.69
CA PHE A 6 1.90 5.84 4.45
C PHE A 6 0.72 5.18 3.73
N THR A 7 -0.51 5.45 4.18
CA THR A 7 -1.73 4.96 3.53
C THR A 7 -1.99 5.63 2.19
N ASP A 8 -1.83 6.95 2.08
CA ASP A 8 -2.00 7.66 0.80
C ASP A 8 -1.10 7.08 -0.29
N TYR A 9 0.20 6.94 0.00
CA TYR A 9 1.15 6.37 -0.95
C TYR A 9 0.95 4.87 -1.18
N GLY A 10 0.45 4.13 -0.19
CA GLY A 10 0.02 2.74 -0.38
C GLY A 10 -1.13 2.63 -1.38
N LEU A 11 -2.12 3.50 -1.29
CA LEU A 11 -3.24 3.54 -2.24
C LEU A 11 -2.77 3.94 -3.65
N ARG A 12 -1.92 4.97 -3.77
CA ARG A 12 -1.34 5.38 -5.06
C ARG A 12 -0.52 4.27 -5.70
N ALA A 13 0.30 3.56 -4.91
CA ALA A 13 1.05 2.41 -5.38
C ALA A 13 0.12 1.32 -5.92
N LEU A 14 -0.98 1.01 -5.23
CA LEU A 14 -1.96 0.02 -5.70
C LEU A 14 -2.65 0.47 -7.00
N MET A 15 -3.07 1.73 -7.12
CA MET A 15 -3.64 2.27 -8.36
C MET A 15 -2.64 2.16 -9.51
N ARG A 16 -1.37 2.45 -9.23
CA ARG A 16 -0.31 2.40 -10.23
C ARG A 16 0.00 0.97 -10.68
N ILE A 17 0.00 0.00 -9.77
CA ILE A 17 0.15 -1.42 -10.10
C ILE A 17 -1.08 -1.93 -10.86
N ALA A 18 -2.28 -1.48 -10.47
CA ALA A 18 -3.53 -1.87 -11.10
C ALA A 18 -3.67 -1.39 -12.56
N SER A 19 -2.96 -0.31 -12.94
CA SER A 19 -3.03 0.24 -14.30
C SER A 19 -2.38 -0.65 -15.36
N ASP A 20 -1.52 -1.59 -14.96
CA ASP A 20 -0.94 -2.62 -15.84
C ASP A 20 -0.76 -3.93 -15.05
N PRO A 21 -1.82 -4.78 -14.98
CA PRO A 21 -1.80 -6.00 -14.18
C PRO A 21 -0.76 -7.04 -14.62
N SER A 22 -0.22 -6.90 -15.85
CA SER A 22 0.76 -7.84 -16.41
C SER A 22 2.20 -7.52 -16.00
N ARG A 23 2.45 -6.30 -15.52
CA ARG A 23 3.77 -5.78 -15.21
C ARG A 23 4.02 -5.71 -13.70
N GLY A 24 5.22 -6.16 -13.30
CA GLY A 24 5.75 -5.91 -11.96
C GLY A 24 6.34 -4.52 -11.83
N TYR A 25 6.10 -3.88 -10.67
CA TYR A 25 6.68 -2.59 -10.33
C TYR A 25 7.67 -2.72 -9.17
N SER A 26 8.92 -2.32 -9.40
CA SER A 26 9.91 -2.29 -8.34
C SER A 26 9.66 -1.12 -7.37
N THR A 27 10.14 -1.27 -6.13
CA THR A 27 10.07 -0.18 -5.15
C THR A 27 10.94 1.02 -5.54
N ALA A 28 11.95 0.82 -6.40
CA ALA A 28 12.78 1.91 -6.90
C ALA A 28 12.02 2.75 -7.94
N GLU A 29 11.38 2.10 -8.92
CA GLU A 29 10.57 2.78 -9.95
C GLU A 29 9.43 3.59 -9.32
N LEU A 30 8.67 2.98 -8.40
CA LEU A 30 7.58 3.69 -7.71
C LEU A 30 8.10 4.85 -6.86
N ALA A 31 9.31 4.74 -6.31
CA ALA A 31 9.87 5.77 -5.43
C ALA A 31 10.30 6.99 -6.24
N GLU A 32 10.86 6.75 -7.42
CA GLU A 32 11.16 7.80 -8.39
C GLU A 32 9.88 8.47 -8.88
N GLU A 33 8.88 7.69 -9.29
CA GLU A 33 7.59 8.20 -9.80
C GLU A 33 6.86 9.06 -8.77
N PHE A 34 6.91 8.70 -7.49
CA PHE A 34 6.21 9.41 -6.41
C PHE A 34 7.08 10.43 -5.66
N ALA A 35 8.34 10.63 -6.08
CA ALA A 35 9.31 11.48 -5.40
C ALA A 35 9.46 11.15 -3.89
N LEU A 36 9.61 9.85 -3.59
CA LEU A 36 9.74 9.31 -2.24
C LEU A 36 11.07 8.60 -2.02
N SER A 37 11.43 8.42 -0.75
CA SER A 37 12.53 7.51 -0.43
C SER A 37 12.13 6.06 -0.75
N ARG A 38 13.04 5.33 -1.38
CA ARG A 38 12.88 3.89 -1.63
C ARG A 38 12.62 3.10 -0.34
N HIS A 39 13.17 3.56 0.78
CA HIS A 39 12.95 2.93 2.09
C HIS A 39 11.48 3.00 2.52
N HIS A 40 10.84 4.17 2.39
CA HIS A 40 9.43 4.34 2.72
C HIS A 40 8.56 3.41 1.87
N LEU A 41 8.78 3.40 0.56
CA LEU A 41 7.99 2.60 -0.36
C LEU A 41 8.23 1.10 -0.21
N THR A 42 9.43 0.70 0.19
CA THR A 42 9.72 -0.68 0.56
C THR A 42 8.89 -1.12 1.76
N LYS A 43 8.75 -0.28 2.80
CA LYS A 43 7.89 -0.59 3.95
C LYS A 43 6.41 -0.71 3.55
N ILE A 44 5.94 0.19 2.69
CA ILE A 44 4.56 0.14 2.16
C ILE A 44 4.31 -1.18 1.43
N VAL A 45 5.16 -1.53 0.45
CA VAL A 45 5.01 -2.77 -0.33
C VAL A 45 5.13 -4.01 0.55
N GLN A 46 6.03 -4.01 1.53
CA GLN A 46 6.14 -5.11 2.51
C GLN A 46 4.85 -5.28 3.31
N ARG A 47 4.24 -4.19 3.81
CA ARG A 47 2.99 -4.26 4.57
C ARG A 47 1.83 -4.75 3.71
N LEU A 48 1.73 -4.26 2.47
CA LEU A 48 0.74 -4.74 1.49
C LEU A 48 0.93 -6.22 1.14
N ALA A 49 2.17 -6.69 1.05
CA ALA A 49 2.48 -8.10 0.79
C ALA A 49 2.11 -9.00 1.99
N GLN A 50 2.41 -8.56 3.22
CA GLN A 50 1.99 -9.24 4.44
C GLN A 50 0.46 -9.36 4.55
N GLY A 51 -0.27 -8.33 4.11
CA GLY A 51 -1.74 -8.36 4.05
C GLY A 51 -2.33 -9.10 2.84
N GLY A 52 -1.50 -9.72 1.99
CA GLY A 52 -1.95 -10.46 0.81
C GLY A 52 -2.66 -9.60 -0.24
N ILE A 53 -2.34 -8.30 -0.28
CA ILE A 53 -2.86 -7.34 -1.28
C ILE A 53 -2.00 -7.36 -2.55
N VAL A 54 -0.68 -7.49 -2.37
CA VAL A 54 0.29 -7.64 -3.47
C VAL A 54 1.13 -8.90 -3.28
N THR A 55 1.70 -9.40 -4.37
CA THR A 55 2.80 -10.38 -4.32
C THR A 55 4.05 -9.76 -4.91
N THR A 56 5.23 -10.21 -4.51
CA THR A 56 6.51 -9.68 -5.02
C THR A 56 7.32 -10.77 -5.70
N ARG A 57 7.91 -10.44 -6.85
CA ARG A 57 8.79 -11.31 -7.62
C ARG A 57 10.20 -10.73 -7.66
N ARG A 58 11.22 -11.58 -7.56
CA ARG A 58 12.64 -11.20 -7.71
C ARG A 58 13.11 -11.40 -9.15
N GLY A 59 14.19 -10.72 -9.55
CA GLY A 59 14.84 -10.86 -10.85
C GLY A 59 14.43 -9.79 -11.88
N GLY A 60 14.97 -9.88 -13.09
CA GLY A 60 14.63 -8.99 -14.20
C GLY A 60 13.15 -9.11 -14.58
N GLY A 61 12.45 -7.98 -14.69
CA GLY A 61 10.99 -7.95 -14.86
C GLY A 61 10.19 -8.33 -13.61
N GLY A 62 10.85 -8.44 -12.45
CA GLY A 62 10.21 -8.64 -11.15
C GLY A 62 9.54 -7.37 -10.61
N GLY A 63 9.19 -7.38 -9.32
CA GLY A 63 8.47 -6.28 -8.66
C GLY A 63 7.18 -6.72 -7.99
N ALA A 64 6.41 -5.74 -7.53
CA ALA A 64 5.10 -5.94 -6.93
C ALA A 64 4.00 -6.01 -8.01
N ILE A 65 3.10 -6.97 -7.86
CA ILE A 65 1.85 -7.12 -8.64
C ILE A 65 0.68 -7.31 -7.68
N LEU A 66 -0.55 -7.00 -8.09
CA LEU A 66 -1.71 -7.31 -7.27
C LEU A 66 -1.84 -8.81 -7.04
N ALA A 67 -2.18 -9.22 -5.82
CA ALA A 67 -2.39 -10.63 -5.48
C ALA A 67 -3.72 -11.20 -6.00
N ARG A 68 -4.64 -10.31 -6.40
CA ARG A 68 -5.97 -10.63 -6.95
C ARG A 68 -6.44 -9.46 -7.83
N PRO A 69 -7.45 -9.65 -8.70
CA PRO A 69 -8.04 -8.57 -9.49
C PRO A 69 -8.45 -7.35 -8.64
N ALA A 70 -8.27 -6.15 -9.17
CA ALA A 70 -8.46 -4.89 -8.43
C ALA A 70 -9.89 -4.71 -7.90
N ASP A 71 -10.89 -5.19 -8.64
CA ASP A 71 -12.31 -5.21 -8.26
C ASP A 71 -12.62 -6.11 -7.04
N GLN A 72 -11.71 -7.01 -6.70
CA GLN A 72 -11.78 -7.86 -5.50
C GLN A 72 -11.02 -7.28 -4.30
N ILE A 73 -10.35 -6.12 -4.47
CA ILE A 73 -9.61 -5.45 -3.40
C ILE A 73 -10.46 -4.33 -2.82
N ARG A 74 -11.01 -4.55 -1.62
CA ARG A 74 -11.81 -3.54 -0.93
C ARG A 74 -10.90 -2.47 -0.31
N LEU A 75 -11.15 -1.20 -0.65
CA LEU A 75 -10.43 -0.04 -0.08
C LEU A 75 -10.36 -0.06 1.45
N GLY A 76 -11.49 -0.33 2.12
CA GLY A 76 -11.52 -0.37 3.59
C GLY A 76 -10.58 -1.42 4.20
N THR A 77 -10.35 -2.54 3.51
CA THR A 77 -9.40 -3.57 3.97
C THR A 77 -7.96 -3.04 3.87
N VAL A 78 -7.63 -2.36 2.78
CA VAL A 78 -6.31 -1.74 2.60
C VAL A 78 -6.07 -0.64 3.63
N VAL A 79 -7.05 0.26 3.81
CA VAL A 79 -6.95 1.36 4.77
C VAL A 79 -6.75 0.83 6.19
N ARG A 80 -7.53 -0.15 6.63
CA ARG A 80 -7.35 -0.78 7.96
C ARG A 80 -5.99 -1.46 8.13
N LEU A 81 -5.46 -2.07 7.07
CA LEU A 81 -4.15 -2.72 7.10
C LEU A 81 -3.00 -1.70 7.27
N LEU A 82 -3.11 -0.55 6.60
CA LEU A 82 -2.05 0.46 6.54
C LEU A 82 -2.11 1.47 7.69
N GLU A 83 -3.31 1.73 8.25
CA GLU A 83 -3.53 2.56 9.44
C GLU A 83 -3.53 1.74 10.75
N ASP A 84 -3.10 0.48 10.70
CA ASP A 84 -3.08 -0.42 11.86
C ASP A 84 -2.27 0.20 13.02
N GLY A 85 -2.83 0.13 14.23
CA GLY A 85 -2.27 0.79 15.42
C GLY A 85 -2.55 2.29 15.54
N GLN A 86 -3.36 2.87 14.65
CA GLN A 86 -3.77 4.28 14.72
C GLN A 86 -5.29 4.42 14.70
N ALA A 87 -5.79 5.37 15.50
CA ALA A 87 -7.21 5.71 15.51
C ALA A 87 -7.57 6.45 14.21
N LEU A 88 -8.26 5.75 13.29
CA LEU A 88 -8.77 6.31 12.02
C LEU A 88 -9.69 7.53 12.23
N VAL A 89 -10.44 7.48 13.32
CA VAL A 89 -11.33 8.52 13.81
C VAL A 89 -11.17 8.58 15.33
N GLU A 90 -11.44 9.74 15.90
CA GLU A 90 -11.30 10.03 17.34
C GLU A 90 -12.03 8.99 18.22
N CYS A 91 -13.22 8.56 17.83
CA CYS A 91 -13.98 7.56 18.59
C CYS A 91 -13.34 6.15 18.62
N PHE A 92 -12.29 5.90 17.84
CA PHE A 92 -11.51 4.64 17.88
C PHE A 92 -10.24 4.76 18.73
N ALA A 93 -9.94 5.94 19.28
CA ALA A 93 -8.83 6.11 20.21
C ALA A 93 -9.09 5.35 21.52
N GLN A 94 -8.02 4.89 22.17
CA GLN A 94 -8.13 4.08 23.39
C GLN A 94 -8.72 4.85 24.58
N ASP A 95 -8.60 6.18 24.56
CA ASP A 95 -9.17 7.12 25.53
C ASP A 95 -10.60 7.57 25.16
N GLY A 96 -11.14 7.09 24.03
CA GLY A 96 -12.45 7.51 23.53
C GLY A 96 -12.49 8.92 22.95
N GLY A 97 -11.32 9.53 22.67
CA GLY A 97 -11.24 10.89 22.13
C GLY A 97 -11.35 12.00 23.17
N ALA A 98 -10.87 11.74 24.39
CA ALA A 98 -10.88 12.68 25.52
C ALA A 98 -9.62 13.56 25.58
#